data_AF-A0A974V343-F1
#
_entry.id   AF-A0A974V343-F1
#
_cell.length_a   1.000
_cell.length_b   1.000
_cell.length_c   1.000
_cell.angle_alpha   90.00
_cell.angle_beta   90.00
_cell.angle_gamma   90.00
#
_symmetry.space_group_name_H-M   'P 1'
#
loop_
_entity.id
_entity.type
_entity.pdbx_description
1 polymer ?
#
loop_
_entity_poly.entity_id
_entity_poly.type
_entity_poly.pdbx_seq_one_letter_code
_entity_poly.pdbx_strand_id
1 'polypeptide(L)'
;MSAPYPLSDQAPGVPAPLPGFDYPAPRFPGYLLQERTDDLEELMPLARAHVRRRYGRSALGDVRPGDELLLVTFPHQHELVFRAIRQALLEIGVERVDRIDVTDLGMEVKEYSAAEGWREITDRLPPMIEEGIEFNVAAAALKRFLDDRPGYTGVYAGEAGRSHWKRAAGKRIRNNWVYSTYEDFISRANGIPDEIWRTVDLMVVDAFRDAAEVRITSPEGTDLGWQVTPQQAELWPKGAYISGHILGSTIQGIRFGHPAETFLREAKTLMPTLNGVIGGTSNHTGYFPHASVTIESGMITKIEGGGRYGELWREVVERYRDTHYPGFPYPGWAYFNDASIGTNPKSYRQIETLWKYNDSWTNLPERAQAGVIHFGFGAEHWDQTFLAYAKENKLPTMHFPHVHNLFATYEIRRRSTGEWVKLIDKGRITALDSERVVRLASSLGGTHHLEYDWIPAVPGINYPGDYHRDYAPDPVSWIRREQTGEFAR
;
A
#
# COMPACT_ATOMS: atom_id res chain seq x y z
N MET A 1 -28.22 23.84 -30.85
CA MET A 1 -27.10 23.71 -29.92
C MET A 1 -27.38 22.47 -29.09
N SER A 2 -26.63 21.39 -29.29
CA SER A 2 -26.73 20.19 -28.46
C SER A 2 -26.33 20.55 -27.02
N ALA A 3 -27.08 20.07 -26.04
CA ALA A 3 -26.71 20.23 -24.63
C ALA A 3 -25.27 19.68 -24.43
N PRO A 4 -24.40 20.38 -23.68
CA PRO A 4 -23.08 19.85 -23.38
C PRO A 4 -23.25 18.51 -22.65
N TYR A 5 -22.67 17.44 -23.20
CA TYR A 5 -22.61 16.15 -22.53
C TYR A 5 -21.96 16.33 -21.15
N PRO A 6 -22.55 15.79 -20.06
CA PRO A 6 -21.94 15.83 -18.74
C PRO A 6 -20.51 15.29 -18.81
N LEU A 7 -19.55 16.01 -18.21
CA LEU A 7 -18.14 15.57 -18.20
C LEU A 7 -17.95 14.27 -17.41
N SER A 8 -18.89 13.94 -16.51
CA SER A 8 -18.95 12.63 -15.84
C SER A 8 -19.07 11.47 -16.83
N ASP A 9 -19.72 11.68 -17.98
CA ASP A 9 -19.94 10.63 -18.98
C ASP A 9 -18.67 10.34 -19.80
N GLN A 10 -17.63 11.17 -19.62
CA GLN A 10 -16.30 10.97 -20.20
C GLN A 10 -15.36 10.22 -19.25
N ALA A 11 -15.77 9.99 -17.99
CA ALA A 11 -15.04 9.10 -17.11
C ALA A 11 -15.06 7.69 -17.69
N PRO A 12 -13.90 7.01 -17.79
CA PRO A 12 -13.87 5.68 -18.38
C PRO A 12 -14.51 4.61 -17.47
N GLY A 13 -14.74 4.95 -16.20
CA GLY A 13 -15.33 4.04 -15.21
C GLY A 13 -14.53 2.75 -15.04
N VAL A 14 -15.27 1.68 -14.80
CA VAL A 14 -14.80 0.30 -14.78
C VAL A 14 -15.42 -0.47 -15.95
N PRO A 15 -14.80 -1.57 -16.41
CA PRO A 15 -15.45 -2.50 -17.32
C PRO A 15 -16.81 -2.92 -16.79
N ALA A 16 -17.79 -3.03 -17.69
CA ALA A 16 -19.12 -3.53 -17.34
C ALA A 16 -19.01 -4.93 -16.70
N PRO A 17 -19.79 -5.24 -15.66
CA PRO A 17 -19.79 -6.57 -15.06
C PRO A 17 -20.08 -7.68 -16.08
N LEU A 18 -19.53 -8.87 -15.84
CA LEU A 18 -19.91 -10.07 -16.59
C LEU A 18 -21.39 -10.42 -16.34
N PRO A 19 -22.07 -11.10 -17.27
CA PRO A 19 -23.47 -11.52 -17.06
C PRO A 19 -23.64 -12.29 -15.75
N GLY A 20 -24.57 -11.83 -14.90
CA GLY A 20 -24.84 -12.44 -13.60
C GLY A 20 -23.95 -11.94 -12.45
N PHE A 21 -23.10 -10.93 -12.68
CA PHE A 21 -22.24 -10.33 -11.66
C PHE A 21 -22.53 -8.83 -11.48
N ASP A 22 -22.20 -8.34 -10.30
CA ASP A 22 -22.40 -6.94 -9.89
C ASP A 22 -21.08 -6.15 -9.78
N TYR A 23 -19.94 -6.82 -9.90
CA TYR A 23 -18.60 -6.26 -9.75
C TYR A 23 -17.91 -6.07 -11.11
N PRO A 24 -16.95 -5.14 -11.21
CA PRO A 24 -16.20 -4.88 -12.45
C PRO A 24 -15.65 -6.15 -13.09
N ALA A 25 -15.83 -6.32 -14.41
CA ALA A 25 -15.25 -7.45 -15.10
C ALA A 25 -13.71 -7.44 -15.00
N PRO A 26 -13.06 -8.61 -15.00
CA PRO A 26 -11.61 -8.71 -14.91
C PRO A 26 -10.90 -7.97 -16.04
N ARG A 27 -9.68 -7.50 -15.77
CA ARG A 27 -8.83 -6.81 -16.73
C ARG A 27 -7.38 -7.16 -16.45
N PHE A 28 -6.62 -7.39 -17.51
CA PHE A 28 -5.21 -7.72 -17.41
C PHE A 28 -4.35 -6.72 -18.17
N PRO A 29 -3.23 -6.22 -17.58
CA PRO A 29 -2.32 -5.29 -18.22
C PRO A 29 -1.44 -6.03 -19.25
N GLY A 30 -2.02 -6.39 -20.40
CA GLY A 30 -1.34 -7.20 -21.42
C GLY A 30 -0.02 -6.64 -21.95
N TYR A 31 0.20 -5.34 -21.84
CA TYR A 31 1.46 -4.70 -22.21
C TYR A 31 2.66 -5.13 -21.34
N LEU A 32 2.43 -5.70 -20.15
CA LEU A 32 3.50 -6.24 -19.32
C LEU A 32 4.10 -7.54 -19.89
N LEU A 33 3.38 -8.21 -20.81
CA LEU A 33 3.87 -9.40 -21.51
C LEU A 33 4.61 -9.08 -22.81
N GLN A 34 4.86 -7.80 -23.11
CA GLN A 34 5.60 -7.42 -24.31
C GLN A 34 7.01 -8.00 -24.30
N GLU A 35 7.57 -8.21 -25.50
CA GLU A 35 8.96 -8.62 -25.64
C GLU A 35 9.89 -7.60 -24.97
N ARG A 36 10.89 -8.09 -24.25
CA ARG A 36 11.88 -7.24 -23.60
C ARG A 36 12.97 -6.89 -24.59
N THR A 37 13.44 -5.65 -24.53
CA THR A 37 14.60 -5.22 -25.32
C THR A 37 15.89 -5.36 -24.52
N ASP A 38 16.99 -5.60 -25.23
CA ASP A 38 18.35 -5.47 -24.72
C ASP A 38 19.01 -4.15 -25.15
N ASP A 39 18.32 -3.33 -25.95
CA ASP A 39 18.78 -2.02 -26.38
C ASP A 39 18.48 -0.95 -25.32
N LEU A 40 19.55 -0.30 -24.86
CA LEU A 40 19.46 0.81 -23.92
C LEU A 40 18.69 1.99 -24.51
N GLU A 41 18.90 2.31 -25.79
CA GLU A 41 18.31 3.48 -26.43
C GLU A 41 16.78 3.39 -26.54
N GLU A 42 16.24 2.19 -26.69
CA GLU A 42 14.79 1.96 -26.65
C GLU A 42 14.17 2.24 -25.27
N LEU A 43 14.93 2.06 -24.18
CA LEU A 43 14.47 2.38 -22.83
C LEU A 43 14.62 3.86 -22.47
N MET A 44 15.51 4.59 -23.15
CA MET A 44 15.85 5.97 -22.78
C MET A 44 14.66 6.95 -22.76
N PRO A 45 13.69 6.92 -23.70
CA PRO A 45 12.53 7.80 -23.64
C PRO A 45 11.73 7.64 -22.34
N LEU A 46 11.54 6.39 -21.88
CA LEU A 46 10.81 6.10 -20.66
C LEU A 46 11.63 6.44 -19.40
N ALA A 47 12.94 6.16 -19.41
CA ALA A 47 13.82 6.57 -18.32
C ALA A 47 13.83 8.09 -18.11
N ARG A 48 13.89 8.87 -19.21
CA ARG A 48 13.78 10.34 -19.18
C ARG A 48 12.45 10.83 -18.61
N ALA A 49 11.35 10.09 -18.84
CA ALA A 49 10.07 10.40 -18.23
C ALA A 49 10.07 10.11 -16.73
N HIS A 50 10.60 8.95 -16.30
CA HIS A 50 10.66 8.54 -14.90
C HIS A 50 11.48 9.50 -14.02
N VAL A 51 12.63 9.98 -14.49
CA VAL A 51 13.47 10.91 -13.71
C VAL A 51 12.83 12.28 -13.49
N ARG A 52 11.75 12.61 -14.22
CA ARG A 52 11.00 13.87 -14.08
C ARG A 52 9.84 13.77 -13.10
N ARG A 53 9.48 12.57 -12.66
CA ARG A 53 8.33 12.31 -11.78
C ARG A 53 8.60 12.85 -10.38
N ARG A 54 7.64 13.60 -9.82
CA ARG A 54 7.75 14.26 -8.51
C ARG A 54 6.74 13.77 -7.49
N TYR A 55 5.71 13.04 -7.91
CA TYR A 55 4.64 12.54 -7.05
C TYR A 55 4.54 11.01 -7.05
N GLY A 56 4.14 10.46 -5.90
CA GLY A 56 3.91 9.04 -5.73
C GLY A 56 5.08 8.29 -5.10
N ARG A 57 4.88 7.00 -4.92
CA ARG A 57 5.84 6.09 -4.31
C ARG A 57 7.08 5.85 -5.17
N SER A 58 6.93 5.99 -6.49
CA SER A 58 7.95 5.74 -7.50
C SER A 58 8.69 6.98 -7.99
N ALA A 59 8.26 8.16 -7.57
CA ALA A 59 8.90 9.40 -7.96
C ALA A 59 10.33 9.49 -7.41
N LEU A 60 11.28 9.80 -8.29
CA LEU A 60 12.61 10.20 -7.85
C LEU A 60 12.56 11.59 -7.19
N GLY A 61 11.51 12.39 -7.44
CA GLY A 61 11.30 13.63 -6.71
C GLY A 61 12.11 14.78 -7.30
N ASP A 62 12.58 15.69 -6.45
CA ASP A 62 13.30 16.89 -6.87
C ASP A 62 14.79 16.59 -7.09
N VAL A 63 15.10 15.84 -8.16
CA VAL A 63 16.48 15.65 -8.64
C VAL A 63 16.98 16.93 -9.30
N ARG A 64 18.20 17.34 -8.98
CA ARG A 64 18.80 18.62 -9.40
C ARG A 64 20.17 18.39 -10.07
N PRO A 65 20.59 19.30 -10.98
CA PRO A 65 21.97 19.33 -11.44
C PRO A 65 22.95 19.45 -10.26
N GLY A 66 24.06 18.71 -10.32
CA GLY A 66 25.06 18.64 -9.25
C GLY A 66 24.71 17.68 -8.11
N ASP A 67 23.60 16.93 -8.19
CA ASP A 67 23.32 15.89 -7.20
C ASP A 67 24.34 14.75 -7.26
N GLU A 68 24.66 14.19 -6.09
CA GLU A 68 25.36 12.92 -5.94
C GLU A 68 24.39 11.91 -5.33
N LEU A 69 23.92 10.95 -6.13
CA LEU A 69 22.86 10.02 -5.76
C LEU A 69 23.40 8.63 -5.46
N LEU A 70 22.87 8.01 -4.39
CA LEU A 70 23.07 6.60 -4.08
C LEU A 70 21.76 5.82 -4.27
N LEU A 71 21.82 4.75 -5.05
CA LEU A 71 20.73 3.81 -5.27
C LEU A 71 21.04 2.51 -4.51
N VAL A 72 20.20 2.14 -3.55
CA VAL A 72 20.31 0.88 -2.80
C VAL A 72 19.35 -0.13 -3.44
N THR A 73 19.90 -1.18 -4.03
CA THR A 73 19.16 -2.18 -4.79
C THR A 73 19.13 -3.53 -4.08
N PHE A 74 18.25 -4.41 -4.54
CA PHE A 74 18.27 -5.84 -4.22
C PHE A 74 18.95 -6.65 -5.33
N PRO A 75 19.34 -7.92 -5.06
CA PRO A 75 20.01 -8.77 -6.04
C PRO A 75 19.23 -9.00 -7.33
N HIS A 76 17.89 -8.85 -7.31
CA HIS A 76 17.04 -8.97 -8.50
C HIS A 76 17.04 -7.74 -9.40
N GLN A 77 17.87 -6.72 -9.15
CA GLN A 77 17.95 -5.53 -9.99
C GLN A 77 18.21 -5.87 -11.47
N HIS A 78 17.31 -5.44 -12.34
CA HIS A 78 17.48 -5.53 -13.78
C HIS A 78 18.54 -4.52 -14.24
N GLU A 79 19.65 -5.02 -14.78
CA GLU A 79 20.83 -4.20 -15.11
C GLU A 79 20.55 -3.15 -16.19
N LEU A 80 19.81 -3.51 -17.25
CA LEU A 80 19.49 -2.55 -18.32
C LEU A 80 18.61 -1.39 -17.82
N VAL A 81 17.65 -1.67 -16.93
CA VAL A 81 16.79 -0.66 -16.30
C VAL A 81 17.60 0.29 -15.44
N PHE A 82 18.49 -0.26 -14.61
CA PHE A 82 19.40 0.55 -13.80
C PHE A 82 20.26 1.45 -14.68
N ARG A 83 20.85 0.90 -15.76
CA ARG A 83 21.65 1.68 -16.72
C ARG A 83 20.83 2.79 -17.39
N ALA A 84 19.60 2.52 -17.80
CA ALA A 84 18.72 3.51 -18.44
C ALA A 84 18.40 4.68 -17.50
N ILE A 85 17.98 4.38 -16.26
CA ILE A 85 17.69 5.42 -15.26
C ILE A 85 18.96 6.20 -14.89
N ARG A 86 20.09 5.50 -14.70
CA ARG A 86 21.38 6.15 -14.44
C ARG A 86 21.75 7.11 -15.55
N GLN A 87 21.65 6.69 -16.82
CA GLN A 87 21.94 7.55 -17.96
C GLN A 87 21.00 8.77 -17.99
N ALA A 88 19.70 8.59 -17.78
CA ALA A 88 18.74 9.68 -17.75
C ALA A 88 18.99 10.69 -16.60
N LEU A 89 19.45 10.21 -15.43
CA LEU A 89 19.85 11.08 -14.32
C LEU A 89 21.09 11.92 -14.69
N LEU A 90 22.10 11.32 -15.32
CA LEU A 90 23.29 12.03 -15.77
C LEU A 90 22.96 13.08 -16.85
N GLU A 91 22.03 12.78 -17.77
CA GLU A 91 21.57 13.72 -18.81
C GLU A 91 20.93 14.99 -18.23
N ILE A 92 20.27 14.91 -17.06
CA ILE A 92 19.69 16.08 -16.38
C ILE A 92 20.68 16.79 -15.46
N GLY A 93 21.97 16.43 -15.53
CA GLY A 93 23.07 17.12 -14.85
C GLY A 93 23.41 16.60 -13.46
N VAL A 94 22.91 15.42 -13.05
CA VAL A 94 23.38 14.75 -11.82
C VAL A 94 24.87 14.46 -11.98
N GLU A 95 25.67 14.80 -10.97
CA GLU A 95 27.13 14.69 -11.02
C GLU A 95 27.59 13.24 -10.85
N ARG A 96 26.95 12.50 -9.93
CA ARG A 96 27.27 11.10 -9.67
C ARG A 96 26.03 10.28 -9.36
N VAL A 97 26.00 9.05 -9.86
CA VAL A 97 24.98 8.05 -9.52
C VAL A 97 25.69 6.73 -9.24
N ASP A 98 25.71 6.37 -7.96
CA ASP A 98 26.30 5.13 -7.47
C ASP A 98 25.22 4.12 -7.11
N ARG A 99 25.59 2.85 -7.14
CA ARG A 99 24.76 1.73 -6.70
C ARG A 99 25.50 0.93 -5.65
N ILE A 100 24.77 0.53 -4.63
CA ILE A 100 25.13 -0.58 -3.76
C ILE A 100 23.98 -1.58 -3.71
N ASP A 101 24.30 -2.83 -3.47
CA ASP A 101 23.32 -3.86 -3.17
C ASP A 101 23.10 -3.94 -1.65
N VAL A 102 21.93 -4.41 -1.21
CA VAL A 102 21.66 -4.70 0.20
C VAL A 102 22.68 -5.67 0.82
N THR A 103 23.30 -6.54 0.03
CA THR A 103 24.40 -7.41 0.47
C THR A 103 25.67 -6.64 0.83
N ASP A 104 25.94 -5.49 0.20
CA ASP A 104 27.03 -4.59 0.59
C ASP A 104 26.79 -3.97 1.97
N LEU A 105 25.53 -3.96 2.43
CA LEU A 105 25.13 -3.56 3.78
C LEU A 105 25.13 -4.73 4.77
N GLY A 106 25.55 -5.92 4.35
CA GLY A 106 25.60 -7.14 5.15
C GLY A 106 24.25 -7.86 5.29
N MET A 107 23.27 -7.56 4.44
CA MET A 107 21.99 -8.27 4.46
C MET A 107 22.11 -9.64 3.80
N GLU A 108 21.42 -10.63 4.37
CA GLU A 108 21.31 -11.96 3.76
C GLU A 108 20.40 -11.91 2.52
N VAL A 109 20.83 -12.59 1.46
CA VAL A 109 19.96 -12.83 0.30
C VAL A 109 18.99 -13.94 0.65
N LYS A 110 17.70 -13.64 0.60
CA LYS A 110 16.62 -14.60 0.76
C LYS A 110 15.71 -14.55 -0.45
N GLU A 111 15.08 -15.67 -0.73
CA GLU A 111 14.05 -15.77 -1.76
C GLU A 111 12.69 -15.89 -1.08
N TYR A 112 11.73 -15.09 -1.53
CA TYR A 112 10.38 -15.00 -1.02
C TYR A 112 9.38 -15.36 -2.12
N SER A 113 8.28 -15.99 -1.70
CA SER A 113 7.17 -16.32 -2.58
C SER A 113 5.87 -15.81 -1.98
N ALA A 114 5.00 -15.20 -2.81
CA ALA A 114 3.65 -14.83 -2.40
C ALA A 114 2.77 -16.04 -2.03
N ALA A 115 3.22 -17.28 -2.29
CA ALA A 115 2.57 -18.48 -1.77
C ALA A 115 2.76 -18.64 -0.24
N GLU A 116 3.68 -17.88 0.35
CA GLU A 116 4.02 -17.92 1.76
C GLU A 116 3.53 -16.65 2.48
N GLY A 117 2.28 -16.23 2.24
CA GLY A 117 1.69 -15.07 2.91
C GLY A 117 1.75 -15.13 4.46
N TRP A 118 1.91 -16.33 5.03
CA TRP A 118 2.15 -16.52 6.46
C TRP A 118 3.46 -15.89 6.99
N ARG A 119 4.43 -15.59 6.10
CA ARG A 119 5.73 -15.01 6.45
C ARG A 119 5.66 -13.59 6.99
N GLU A 120 4.58 -12.86 6.72
CA GLU A 120 4.37 -11.54 7.32
C GLU A 120 4.48 -11.59 8.85
N ILE A 121 4.09 -12.70 9.47
CA ILE A 121 4.22 -12.89 10.92
C ILE A 121 5.63 -13.35 11.28
N THR A 122 6.14 -14.42 10.64
CA THR A 122 7.41 -15.04 11.04
C THR A 122 8.63 -14.17 10.78
N ASP A 123 8.56 -13.31 9.77
CA ASP A 123 9.72 -12.53 9.34
C ASP A 123 9.74 -11.15 10.02
N ARG A 124 8.57 -10.65 10.45
CA ARG A 124 8.45 -9.32 11.09
C ARG A 124 8.51 -9.39 12.62
N LEU A 125 7.90 -10.40 13.23
CA LEU A 125 7.82 -10.49 14.70
C LEU A 125 9.18 -10.65 15.39
N PRO A 126 10.08 -11.57 14.99
CA PRO A 126 11.35 -11.76 15.70
C PRO A 126 12.23 -10.50 15.73
N PRO A 127 12.47 -9.78 14.61
CA PRO A 127 13.23 -8.53 14.65
C PRO A 127 12.60 -7.47 15.56
N MET A 128 11.26 -7.38 15.62
CA MET A 128 10.58 -6.43 16.49
C MET A 128 10.82 -6.72 17.98
N ILE A 129 10.75 -7.98 18.40
CA ILE A 129 10.93 -8.35 19.81
C ILE A 129 12.40 -8.42 20.23
N GLU A 130 13.31 -8.71 19.30
CA GLU A 130 14.75 -8.83 19.56
C GLU A 130 15.47 -7.47 19.48
N GLU A 131 15.12 -6.65 18.50
CA GLU A 131 15.82 -5.40 18.19
C GLU A 131 15.02 -4.13 18.49
N GLY A 132 13.72 -4.27 18.77
CA GLY A 132 12.78 -3.20 19.11
C GLY A 132 12.11 -2.52 17.91
N ILE A 133 12.65 -2.64 16.69
CA ILE A 133 12.10 -2.08 15.44
C ILE A 133 12.48 -2.97 14.25
N GLU A 134 11.54 -3.23 13.35
CA GLU A 134 11.63 -4.11 12.18
C GLU A 134 12.81 -3.89 11.20
N PHE A 135 13.29 -2.65 11.01
CA PHE A 135 14.30 -2.32 9.98
C PHE A 135 15.66 -1.87 10.56
N ASN A 136 15.95 -2.19 11.82
CA ASN A 136 17.06 -1.57 12.55
C ASN A 136 18.42 -1.90 11.92
N VAL A 137 18.70 -3.15 11.56
CA VAL A 137 20.02 -3.56 11.04
C VAL A 137 20.36 -2.92 9.70
N ALA A 138 19.52 -3.09 8.68
CA ALA A 138 19.77 -2.59 7.32
C ALA A 138 19.88 -1.06 7.31
N ALA A 139 18.99 -0.39 8.03
CA ALA A 139 18.96 1.06 8.05
C ALA A 139 20.10 1.65 8.91
N ALA A 140 20.53 0.96 9.97
CA ALA A 140 21.74 1.32 10.71
C ALA A 140 23.01 1.08 9.88
N ALA A 141 23.08 0.00 9.08
CA ALA A 141 24.18 -0.24 8.16
C ALA A 141 24.27 0.84 7.09
N LEU A 142 23.15 1.22 6.47
CA LEU A 142 23.09 2.33 5.53
C LEU A 142 23.50 3.65 6.18
N LYS A 143 23.04 3.93 7.41
CA LYS A 143 23.46 5.13 8.15
C LYS A 143 24.98 5.17 8.31
N ARG A 144 25.62 4.08 8.78
CA ARG A 144 27.07 4.00 8.92
C ARG A 144 27.78 4.22 7.58
N PHE A 145 27.32 3.55 6.53
CA PHE A 145 27.85 3.70 5.18
C PHE A 145 27.86 5.17 4.70
N LEU A 146 26.76 5.88 4.97
CA LEU A 146 26.57 7.28 4.60
C LEU A 146 27.33 8.27 5.50
N ASP A 147 27.61 7.91 6.75
CA ASP A 147 28.41 8.73 7.67
C ASP A 147 29.89 8.73 7.25
N ASP A 148 30.38 7.59 6.76
CA ASP A 148 31.74 7.47 6.20
C ASP A 148 31.86 8.12 4.80
N ARG A 149 30.73 8.42 4.16
CA ARG A 149 30.65 8.95 2.78
C ARG A 149 29.64 10.10 2.70
N PRO A 150 29.99 11.28 3.25
CA PRO A 150 29.03 12.38 3.40
C PRO A 150 28.61 13.05 2.07
N GLY A 151 29.27 12.76 0.95
CA GLY A 151 29.06 13.44 -0.34
C GLY A 151 27.69 13.25 -0.98
N TYR A 152 26.94 12.20 -0.64
CA TYR A 152 25.64 11.94 -1.26
C TYR A 152 24.57 12.98 -0.86
N THR A 153 24.01 13.65 -1.86
CA THR A 153 22.92 14.63 -1.70
C THR A 153 21.54 13.96 -1.73
N GLY A 154 21.44 12.71 -2.15
CA GLY A 154 20.19 11.95 -2.20
C GLY A 154 20.41 10.44 -2.18
N VAL A 155 19.49 9.73 -1.51
CA VAL A 155 19.51 8.27 -1.43
C VAL A 155 18.11 7.74 -1.72
N TYR A 156 18.04 6.68 -2.54
CA TYR A 156 16.83 5.90 -2.78
C TYR A 156 17.07 4.49 -2.28
N ALA A 157 16.21 4.01 -1.38
CA ALA A 157 16.44 2.74 -0.71
C ALA A 157 15.14 2.00 -0.44
N GLY A 158 15.17 0.69 -0.67
CA GLY A 158 14.04 -0.23 -0.54
C GLY A 158 12.91 0.07 -1.51
N GLU A 159 12.06 -0.91 -1.77
CA GLU A 159 10.85 -0.72 -2.57
C GLU A 159 9.67 -0.23 -1.69
N ALA A 160 9.86 -0.34 -0.38
CA ALA A 160 8.93 0.03 0.66
C ALA A 160 9.57 0.76 1.83
N GLY A 161 8.71 1.25 2.72
CA GLY A 161 9.13 1.70 4.03
C GLY A 161 9.92 3.01 4.04
N ARG A 162 9.71 3.92 3.08
CA ARG A 162 10.33 5.27 3.04
C ARG A 162 10.45 5.95 4.41
N SER A 163 9.38 5.92 5.21
CA SER A 163 9.36 6.52 6.55
C SER A 163 10.36 5.85 7.50
N HIS A 164 10.50 4.52 7.43
CA HIS A 164 11.48 3.75 8.20
C HIS A 164 12.91 4.10 7.78
N TRP A 165 13.21 4.07 6.47
CA TRP A 165 14.53 4.47 5.95
C TRP A 165 14.89 5.90 6.35
N LYS A 166 13.98 6.85 6.17
CA LYS A 166 14.21 8.27 6.49
C LYS A 166 14.44 8.50 7.98
N ARG A 167 13.77 7.74 8.86
CA ARG A 167 14.00 7.83 10.31
C ARG A 167 15.37 7.31 10.72
N ALA A 168 15.84 6.24 10.09
CA ALA A 168 17.10 5.61 10.45
C ALA A 168 18.33 6.24 9.76
N ALA A 169 18.24 6.56 8.47
CA ALA A 169 19.35 7.10 7.66
C ALA A 169 19.24 8.62 7.41
N GLY A 170 18.20 9.26 7.93
CA GLY A 170 18.04 10.72 7.95
C GLY A 170 17.46 11.32 6.66
N LYS A 171 17.56 12.66 6.56
CA LYS A 171 16.92 13.45 5.50
C LYS A 171 17.46 13.22 4.08
N ARG A 172 18.60 12.53 3.95
CA ARG A 172 19.19 12.15 2.66
C ARG A 172 18.34 11.12 1.92
N ILE A 173 17.53 10.33 2.63
CA ILE A 173 16.54 9.45 2.01
C ILE A 173 15.46 10.28 1.32
N ARG A 174 15.44 10.24 -0.02
CA ARG A 174 14.50 10.99 -0.86
C ARG A 174 13.22 10.20 -1.11
N ASN A 175 13.33 8.96 -1.56
CA ASN A 175 12.19 8.06 -1.76
C ASN A 175 12.62 6.59 -1.77
N ASN A 176 11.68 5.69 -2.05
CA ASN A 176 11.96 4.29 -2.36
C ASN A 176 12.64 4.16 -3.74
N TRP A 177 13.38 3.08 -3.96
CA TRP A 177 13.80 2.63 -5.28
C TRP A 177 12.87 1.50 -5.73
N VAL A 178 12.03 1.74 -6.75
CA VAL A 178 11.00 0.79 -7.20
C VAL A 178 11.19 0.32 -8.64
N TYR A 179 12.35 0.60 -9.24
CA TYR A 179 12.68 0.24 -10.62
C TYR A 179 13.61 -0.98 -10.64
N SER A 180 13.28 -1.97 -9.82
CA SER A 180 14.10 -3.16 -9.63
C SER A 180 13.94 -4.13 -10.80
N THR A 181 12.77 -4.18 -11.44
CA THR A 181 12.52 -5.09 -12.58
C THR A 181 12.22 -4.37 -13.88
N TYR A 182 12.23 -5.12 -14.99
CA TYR A 182 11.81 -4.61 -16.29
C TYR A 182 10.32 -4.28 -16.28
N GLU A 183 9.50 -5.17 -15.72
CA GLU A 183 8.07 -4.96 -15.45
C GLU A 183 7.79 -3.65 -14.70
N ASP A 184 8.49 -3.38 -13.58
CA ASP A 184 8.30 -2.12 -12.85
C ASP A 184 8.67 -0.89 -13.70
N PHE A 185 9.69 -1.02 -14.55
CA PHE A 185 10.13 0.06 -15.44
C PHE A 185 9.11 0.39 -16.52
N ILE A 186 8.52 -0.63 -17.17
CA ILE A 186 7.53 -0.42 -18.24
C ILE A 186 6.11 -0.17 -17.72
N SER A 187 5.86 -0.42 -16.44
CA SER A 187 4.54 -0.25 -15.84
C SER A 187 4.05 1.19 -15.93
N ARG A 188 2.78 1.33 -16.33
CA ARG A 188 2.07 2.62 -16.30
C ARG A 188 1.79 3.09 -14.87
N ALA A 189 1.90 2.21 -13.86
CA ALA A 189 1.85 2.57 -12.44
C ALA A 189 2.81 3.70 -12.09
N ASN A 190 3.98 3.71 -12.73
CA ASN A 190 5.03 4.70 -12.46
C ASN A 190 4.93 5.94 -13.38
N GLY A 191 4.07 5.89 -14.40
CA GLY A 191 3.92 6.93 -15.42
C GLY A 191 2.67 7.83 -15.32
N ILE A 192 1.74 7.58 -14.40
CA ILE A 192 0.54 8.41 -14.24
C ILE A 192 0.90 9.88 -13.96
N PRO A 193 0.32 10.90 -14.62
CA PRO A 193 0.63 12.30 -14.35
C PRO A 193 0.53 12.69 -12.87
N ASP A 194 1.49 13.49 -12.38
CA ASP A 194 1.62 13.85 -10.96
C ASP A 194 0.38 14.58 -10.45
N GLU A 195 -0.14 15.48 -11.28
CA GLU A 195 -1.29 16.33 -10.99
C GLU A 195 -2.57 15.52 -10.82
N ILE A 196 -2.75 14.47 -11.63
CA ILE A 196 -3.91 13.58 -11.55
C ILE A 196 -3.86 12.80 -10.23
N TRP A 197 -2.76 12.08 -9.98
CA TRP A 197 -2.63 11.25 -8.80
C TRP A 197 -2.75 12.08 -7.51
N ARG A 198 -2.08 13.24 -7.46
CA ARG A 198 -2.20 14.17 -6.33
C ARG A 198 -3.63 14.68 -6.12
N THR A 199 -4.35 14.98 -7.20
CA THR A 199 -5.73 15.47 -7.09
C THR A 199 -6.64 14.38 -6.51
N VAL A 200 -6.48 13.13 -6.94
CA VAL A 200 -7.22 11.98 -6.38
C VAL A 200 -6.93 11.83 -4.89
N ASP A 201 -5.65 11.79 -4.50
CA ASP A 201 -5.23 11.66 -3.09
C ASP A 201 -5.83 12.76 -2.22
N LEU A 202 -5.76 14.02 -2.67
CA LEU A 202 -6.30 15.15 -1.93
C LEU A 202 -7.83 15.09 -1.82
N MET A 203 -8.54 14.62 -2.85
CA MET A 203 -10.00 14.49 -2.79
C MET A 203 -10.44 13.43 -1.79
N VAL A 204 -9.74 12.28 -1.72
CA VAL A 204 -10.01 11.24 -0.73
C VAL A 204 -9.77 11.78 0.69
N VAL A 205 -8.62 12.43 0.93
CA VAL A 205 -8.28 13.00 2.24
C VAL A 205 -9.25 14.11 2.67
N ASP A 206 -9.67 14.96 1.73
CA ASP A 206 -10.57 16.06 2.03
C ASP A 206 -11.97 15.57 2.45
N ALA A 207 -12.43 14.45 1.89
CA ALA A 207 -13.71 13.84 2.25
C ALA A 207 -13.80 13.48 3.74
N PHE A 208 -12.68 13.11 4.38
CA PHE A 208 -12.64 12.76 5.81
C PHE A 208 -13.01 13.93 6.74
N ARG A 209 -12.87 15.18 6.29
CA ARG A 209 -13.19 16.39 7.09
C ARG A 209 -14.64 16.46 7.52
N ASP A 210 -15.54 15.90 6.71
CA ASP A 210 -16.98 15.93 6.94
C ASP A 210 -17.52 14.57 7.38
N ALA A 211 -16.67 13.60 7.75
CA ALA A 211 -17.12 12.29 8.17
C ALA A 211 -17.79 12.34 9.55
N ALA A 212 -18.98 11.75 9.67
CA ALA A 212 -19.67 11.45 10.93
C ALA A 212 -19.66 9.96 11.28
N GLU A 213 -19.57 9.11 10.26
CA GLU A 213 -19.56 7.65 10.38
C GLU A 213 -18.81 7.07 9.18
N VAL A 214 -18.17 5.92 9.36
CA VAL A 214 -17.55 5.13 8.29
C VAL A 214 -18.18 3.75 8.25
N ARG A 215 -18.41 3.25 7.03
CA ARG A 215 -18.76 1.85 6.77
C ARG A 215 -17.90 1.30 5.64
N ILE A 216 -17.36 0.10 5.82
CA ILE A 216 -16.59 -0.62 4.81
C ILE A 216 -17.18 -2.01 4.65
N THR A 217 -17.51 -2.38 3.43
CA THR A 217 -18.03 -3.72 3.10
C THR A 217 -17.24 -4.34 1.94
N SER A 218 -17.03 -5.66 1.94
CA SER A 218 -16.42 -6.37 0.81
C SER A 218 -17.13 -7.70 0.57
N PRO A 219 -17.27 -8.15 -0.70
CA PRO A 219 -17.75 -9.50 -1.02
C PRO A 219 -16.83 -10.60 -0.44
N GLU A 220 -15.62 -10.25 -0.01
CA GLU A 220 -14.68 -11.14 0.65
C GLU A 220 -15.05 -11.42 2.13
N GLY A 221 -16.16 -10.87 2.64
CA GLY A 221 -16.66 -11.10 4.00
C GLY A 221 -16.41 -9.96 4.99
N THR A 222 -16.00 -8.78 4.51
CA THR A 222 -15.82 -7.59 5.37
C THR A 222 -17.14 -6.85 5.55
N ASP A 223 -17.45 -6.47 6.78
CA ASP A 223 -18.47 -5.49 7.18
C ASP A 223 -18.01 -4.83 8.48
N LEU A 224 -17.45 -3.62 8.37
CA LEU A 224 -16.80 -2.90 9.46
C LEU A 224 -17.34 -1.47 9.51
N GLY A 225 -17.54 -0.93 10.71
CA GLY A 225 -17.90 0.48 10.85
C GLY A 225 -17.45 1.09 12.17
N TRP A 226 -17.40 2.43 12.18
CA TRP A 226 -17.15 3.23 13.38
C TRP A 226 -17.75 4.62 13.26
N GLN A 227 -17.99 5.25 14.41
CA GLN A 227 -18.46 6.63 14.49
C GLN A 227 -17.26 7.59 14.52
N VAL A 228 -17.46 8.80 13.99
CA VAL A 228 -16.45 9.85 13.94
C VAL A 228 -16.99 11.10 14.62
N THR A 229 -16.30 11.61 15.63
CA THR A 229 -16.67 12.87 16.30
C THR A 229 -16.24 14.09 15.47
N PRO A 230 -16.81 15.28 15.69
CA PRO A 230 -16.33 16.50 15.01
C PRO A 230 -14.84 16.76 15.22
N GLN A 231 -14.33 16.52 16.43
CA GLN A 231 -12.92 16.68 16.74
C GLN A 231 -12.04 15.69 15.95
N GLN A 232 -12.46 14.43 15.85
CA GLN A 232 -11.75 13.41 15.09
C GLN A 232 -11.74 13.72 13.60
N ALA A 233 -12.86 14.18 13.03
CA ALA A 233 -12.94 14.60 11.63
C ALA A 233 -12.02 15.79 11.31
N GLU A 234 -11.81 16.69 12.28
CA GLU A 234 -10.86 17.79 12.14
C GLU A 234 -9.39 17.32 12.19
N LEU A 235 -9.08 16.32 13.04
CA LEU A 235 -7.73 15.82 13.26
C LEU A 235 -7.27 14.84 12.17
N TRP A 236 -8.16 13.97 11.70
CA TRP A 236 -7.84 12.84 10.83
C TRP A 236 -7.14 13.24 9.52
N PRO A 237 -7.64 14.21 8.72
CA PRO A 237 -6.98 14.64 7.48
C PRO A 237 -5.55 15.15 7.68
N LYS A 238 -5.20 15.65 8.89
CA LYS A 238 -3.87 16.20 9.18
C LYS A 238 -2.77 15.13 9.20
N GLY A 239 -3.13 13.87 9.46
CA GLY A 239 -2.21 12.73 9.36
C GLY A 239 -2.55 11.72 8.27
N ALA A 240 -3.73 11.83 7.63
CA ALA A 240 -4.18 10.84 6.66
C ALA A 240 -3.42 10.82 5.33
N TYR A 241 -2.72 11.91 5.01
CA TYR A 241 -2.09 12.08 3.71
C TYR A 241 -0.71 11.42 3.64
N ILE A 242 -0.62 10.32 2.90
CA ILE A 242 0.65 9.77 2.37
C ILE A 242 0.43 9.53 0.88
N SER A 243 1.26 10.17 0.04
CA SER A 243 1.14 10.05 -1.42
C SER A 243 1.08 8.59 -1.87
N GLY A 244 0.02 8.23 -2.59
CA GLY A 244 -0.26 6.87 -3.07
C GLY A 244 -0.79 5.88 -2.04
N HIS A 245 -1.06 6.31 -0.80
CA HIS A 245 -1.32 5.42 0.34
C HIS A 245 -2.09 6.14 1.46
N ILE A 246 -3.36 6.45 1.23
CA ILE A 246 -4.15 7.29 2.14
C ILE A 246 -4.54 6.52 3.40
N LEU A 247 -4.32 7.09 4.58
CA LEU A 247 -4.70 6.44 5.85
C LEU A 247 -6.21 6.58 6.09
N GLY A 248 -6.95 5.58 5.62
CA GLY A 248 -8.41 5.53 5.63
C GLY A 248 -9.03 5.09 6.96
N SER A 249 -8.24 4.79 7.99
CA SER A 249 -8.76 4.68 9.35
C SER A 249 -8.57 5.99 10.11
N THR A 250 -9.63 6.43 10.80
CA THR A 250 -9.58 7.64 11.63
C THR A 250 -8.50 7.54 12.71
N ILE A 251 -8.35 6.34 13.30
CA ILE A 251 -7.42 6.09 14.40
C ILE A 251 -5.95 6.21 13.96
N GLN A 252 -5.59 5.69 12.78
CA GLN A 252 -4.24 5.79 12.23
C GLN A 252 -3.91 7.21 11.81
N GLY A 253 -4.84 7.89 11.13
CA GLY A 253 -4.60 9.27 10.71
C GLY A 253 -4.41 10.20 11.90
N ILE A 254 -5.13 10.00 13.01
CA ILE A 254 -4.88 10.75 14.25
C ILE A 254 -3.50 10.39 14.83
N ARG A 255 -3.19 9.10 14.91
CA ARG A 255 -1.91 8.58 15.44
C ARG A 255 -0.68 9.09 14.70
N PHE A 256 -0.77 9.23 13.38
CA PHE A 256 0.33 9.70 12.53
C PHE A 256 0.49 11.23 12.53
N GLY A 257 -0.61 11.96 12.71
CA GLY A 257 -0.63 13.42 12.63
C GLY A 257 -0.40 14.15 13.96
N HIS A 258 -0.53 13.47 15.10
CA HIS A 258 -0.65 14.11 16.41
C HIS A 258 0.16 13.42 17.52
N PRO A 259 0.42 14.11 18.65
CA PRO A 259 1.10 13.52 19.81
C PRO A 259 0.31 12.36 20.45
N ALA A 260 1.03 11.50 21.19
CA ALA A 260 0.47 10.31 21.84
C ALA A 260 -0.73 10.59 22.75
N GLU A 261 -0.71 11.70 23.48
CA GLU A 261 -1.82 12.11 24.35
C GLU A 261 -3.10 12.40 23.55
N THR A 262 -2.97 13.05 22.39
CA THR A 262 -4.12 13.31 21.51
C THR A 262 -4.65 12.00 20.97
N PHE A 263 -3.77 11.12 20.47
CA PHE A 263 -4.15 9.79 20.04
C PHE A 263 -4.91 9.02 21.12
N LEU A 264 -4.35 8.91 22.33
CA LEU A 264 -4.94 8.17 23.44
C LEU A 264 -6.32 8.71 23.84
N ARG A 265 -6.48 10.04 23.88
CA ARG A 265 -7.77 10.67 24.17
C ARG A 265 -8.82 10.31 23.13
N GLU A 266 -8.50 10.49 21.85
CA GLU A 266 -9.46 10.22 20.77
C GLU A 266 -9.74 8.71 20.60
N ALA A 267 -8.74 7.85 20.84
CA ALA A 267 -8.86 6.40 20.81
C ALA A 267 -9.92 5.88 21.79
N LYS A 268 -9.93 6.42 23.02
CA LYS A 268 -10.92 6.04 24.06
C LYS A 268 -12.36 6.32 23.66
N THR A 269 -12.60 7.31 22.80
CA THR A 269 -13.93 7.64 22.28
C THR A 269 -14.27 6.84 21.03
N LEU A 270 -13.30 6.67 20.12
CA LEU A 270 -13.54 6.00 18.84
C LEU A 270 -13.67 4.48 18.98
N MET A 271 -12.74 3.85 19.69
CA MET A 271 -12.60 2.40 19.72
C MET A 271 -13.89 1.68 20.14
N PRO A 272 -14.63 2.09 21.19
CA PRO A 272 -15.91 1.46 21.55
C PRO A 272 -16.95 1.40 20.43
N THR A 273 -16.86 2.31 19.45
CA THR A 273 -17.77 2.34 18.29
C THR A 273 -17.29 1.52 17.11
N LEU A 274 -16.03 1.09 17.11
CA LEU A 274 -15.39 0.35 16.02
C LEU A 274 -15.65 -1.14 16.18
N ASN A 275 -16.55 -1.67 15.34
CA ASN A 275 -17.00 -3.05 15.41
C ASN A 275 -17.25 -3.62 14.02
N GLY A 276 -17.07 -4.92 13.86
CA GLY A 276 -17.39 -5.62 12.63
C GLY A 276 -16.50 -6.82 12.36
N VAL A 277 -16.42 -7.19 11.09
CA VAL A 277 -15.62 -8.31 10.59
C VAL A 277 -14.80 -7.86 9.39
N ILE A 278 -13.57 -8.31 9.30
CA ILE A 278 -12.72 -8.17 8.12
C ILE A 278 -12.42 -9.56 7.58
N GLY A 279 -12.72 -9.80 6.30
CA GLY A 279 -12.45 -11.05 5.60
C GLY A 279 -11.50 -10.85 4.43
N GLY A 280 -10.64 -11.81 4.11
CA GLY A 280 -9.76 -11.73 2.94
C GLY A 280 -8.73 -12.86 2.84
N THR A 281 -7.95 -12.85 1.75
CA THR A 281 -7.01 -13.93 1.39
C THR A 281 -5.58 -13.44 1.07
N SER A 282 -5.25 -12.18 1.38
CA SER A 282 -3.97 -11.58 1.01
C SER A 282 -3.47 -10.57 2.03
N ASN A 283 -2.14 -10.37 2.05
CA ASN A 283 -1.43 -9.37 2.85
C ASN A 283 -0.22 -8.80 2.09
N HIS A 284 0.71 -8.13 2.79
CA HIS A 284 1.91 -7.55 2.16
C HIS A 284 2.89 -8.57 1.59
N THR A 285 2.92 -9.80 2.14
CA THR A 285 3.91 -10.83 1.77
C THR A 285 3.33 -11.94 0.92
N GLY A 286 2.02 -11.92 0.63
CA GLY A 286 1.39 -12.85 -0.30
C GLY A 286 -0.05 -13.21 0.05
N TYR A 287 -0.38 -14.47 -0.20
CA TYR A 287 -1.73 -15.03 -0.13
C TYR A 287 -1.82 -16.17 0.89
N PHE A 288 -3.02 -16.36 1.43
CA PHE A 288 -3.34 -17.40 2.41
C PHE A 288 -4.82 -17.79 2.28
N PRO A 289 -5.23 -19.00 2.74
CA PRO A 289 -6.62 -19.39 2.78
C PRO A 289 -7.45 -18.36 3.55
N HIS A 290 -8.70 -18.12 3.15
CA HIS A 290 -9.53 -17.04 3.71
C HIS A 290 -9.49 -16.97 5.23
N ALA A 291 -9.20 -15.78 5.73
CA ALA A 291 -9.26 -15.42 7.13
C ALA A 291 -10.44 -14.48 7.37
N SER A 292 -11.07 -14.62 8.55
CA SER A 292 -12.10 -13.72 9.06
C SER A 292 -11.68 -13.24 10.45
N VAL A 293 -11.69 -11.92 10.66
CA VAL A 293 -11.20 -11.28 11.88
C VAL A 293 -12.34 -10.45 12.46
N THR A 294 -12.87 -10.88 13.60
CA THR A 294 -13.91 -10.13 14.32
C THR A 294 -13.26 -9.06 15.20
N ILE A 295 -13.77 -7.84 15.09
CA ILE A 295 -13.36 -6.70 15.87
C ILE A 295 -14.52 -6.24 16.75
N GLU A 296 -14.26 -6.10 18.04
CA GLU A 296 -15.17 -5.46 18.98
C GLU A 296 -14.42 -4.38 19.74
N SER A 297 -15.02 -3.20 19.84
CA SER A 297 -14.43 -2.05 20.53
C SER A 297 -12.99 -1.76 20.10
N GLY A 298 -12.68 -1.85 18.81
CA GLY A 298 -11.34 -1.59 18.27
C GLY A 298 -10.30 -2.70 18.50
N MET A 299 -10.69 -3.83 19.07
CA MET A 299 -9.80 -4.96 19.40
C MET A 299 -10.22 -6.23 18.67
N ILE A 300 -9.25 -7.05 18.25
CA ILE A 300 -9.55 -8.39 17.74
C ILE A 300 -10.12 -9.23 18.88
N THR A 301 -11.30 -9.82 18.66
CA THR A 301 -11.92 -10.78 19.59
C THR A 301 -11.89 -12.21 19.06
N LYS A 302 -11.81 -12.38 17.73
CA LYS A 302 -11.81 -13.69 17.10
C LYS A 302 -11.07 -13.65 15.76
N ILE A 303 -10.36 -14.74 15.46
CA ILE A 303 -9.75 -15.00 14.15
C ILE A 303 -10.18 -16.40 13.71
N GLU A 304 -10.76 -16.51 12.53
CA GLU A 304 -11.21 -17.77 11.92
C GLU A 304 -10.51 -17.97 10.57
N GLY A 305 -10.21 -19.22 10.22
CA GLY A 305 -9.54 -19.54 8.96
C GLY A 305 -8.08 -19.05 8.92
N GLY A 306 -7.61 -18.61 7.75
CA GLY A 306 -6.25 -18.11 7.53
C GLY A 306 -5.18 -19.17 7.29
N GLY A 307 -5.52 -20.46 7.42
CA GLY A 307 -4.55 -21.55 7.44
C GLY A 307 -3.40 -21.27 8.43
N ARG A 308 -2.16 -21.51 8.00
CA ARG A 308 -0.95 -21.23 8.79
C ARG A 308 -0.84 -19.77 9.22
N TYR A 309 -1.27 -18.82 8.39
CA TYR A 309 -1.23 -17.40 8.75
C TYR A 309 -2.16 -17.10 9.94
N GLY A 310 -3.40 -17.60 9.90
CA GLY A 310 -4.37 -17.42 10.98
C GLY A 310 -3.95 -18.13 12.28
N GLU A 311 -3.31 -19.29 12.19
CA GLU A 311 -2.71 -19.99 13.34
C GLU A 311 -1.65 -19.15 14.04
N LEU A 312 -0.64 -18.69 13.29
CA LEU A 312 0.42 -17.84 13.82
C LEU A 312 -0.13 -16.53 14.38
N TRP A 313 -1.14 -15.94 13.74
CA TRP A 313 -1.73 -14.69 14.20
C TRP A 313 -2.44 -14.87 15.55
N ARG A 314 -3.23 -15.94 15.70
CA ARG A 314 -3.86 -16.26 16.99
C ARG A 314 -2.84 -16.45 18.11
N GLU A 315 -1.70 -17.08 17.82
CA GLU A 315 -0.62 -17.22 18.80
C GLU A 315 -0.07 -15.86 19.26
N VAL A 316 0.12 -14.92 18.33
CA VAL A 316 0.57 -13.55 18.68
C VAL A 316 -0.47 -12.84 19.55
N VAL A 317 -1.76 -12.89 19.15
CA VAL A 317 -2.84 -12.25 19.92
C VAL A 317 -2.92 -12.82 21.34
N GLU A 318 -2.88 -14.14 21.49
CA GLU A 318 -2.95 -14.80 22.79
C GLU A 318 -1.73 -14.46 23.65
N ARG A 319 -0.52 -14.53 23.06
CA ARG A 319 0.74 -14.28 23.78
C ARG A 319 0.81 -12.89 24.42
N TYR A 320 0.21 -11.89 23.78
CA TYR A 320 0.31 -10.49 24.22
C TYR A 320 -1.02 -9.92 24.74
N ARG A 321 -2.01 -10.77 25.05
CA ARG A 321 -3.36 -10.35 25.45
C ARG A 321 -3.41 -9.47 26.71
N ASP A 322 -2.52 -9.72 27.66
CA ASP A 322 -2.50 -9.04 28.97
C ASP A 322 -1.48 -7.89 29.02
N THR A 323 -0.74 -7.66 27.93
CA THR A 323 0.27 -6.60 27.87
C THR A 323 -0.38 -5.23 27.79
N HIS A 324 -0.03 -4.31 28.68
CA HIS A 324 -0.51 -2.93 28.60
C HIS A 324 0.58 -2.00 28.05
N TYR A 325 0.44 -1.59 26.79
CA TYR A 325 1.39 -0.71 26.11
C TYR A 325 1.19 0.75 26.54
N PRO A 326 2.28 1.50 26.86
CA PRO A 326 2.18 2.94 27.07
C PRO A 326 1.56 3.65 25.88
N GLY A 327 0.60 4.54 26.14
CA GLY A 327 -0.09 5.30 25.09
C GLY A 327 -1.25 4.55 24.41
N PHE A 328 -1.63 3.37 24.90
CA PHE A 328 -2.79 2.61 24.41
C PHE A 328 -3.90 2.49 25.46
N PRO A 329 -5.19 2.50 25.06
CA PRO A 329 -6.30 2.59 26.02
C PRO A 329 -6.64 1.28 26.74
N TYR A 330 -6.29 0.12 26.18
CA TYR A 330 -6.67 -1.21 26.65
C TYR A 330 -5.44 -2.14 26.77
N PRO A 331 -5.48 -3.21 27.58
CA PRO A 331 -4.49 -4.28 27.47
C PRO A 331 -4.62 -5.00 26.12
N GLY A 332 -3.56 -5.66 25.71
CA GLY A 332 -3.45 -6.38 24.44
C GLY A 332 -2.58 -5.68 23.42
N TRP A 333 -2.07 -6.46 22.47
CA TRP A 333 -1.45 -5.92 21.26
C TRP A 333 -2.45 -5.80 20.08
N ALA A 334 -3.58 -6.51 20.15
CA ALA A 334 -4.48 -6.80 19.04
C ALA A 334 -5.42 -5.66 18.60
N TYR A 335 -4.89 -4.44 18.50
CA TYR A 335 -5.62 -3.26 18.06
C TYR A 335 -5.90 -3.28 16.57
N PHE A 336 -7.12 -2.94 16.16
CA PHE A 336 -7.34 -2.42 14.81
C PHE A 336 -6.56 -1.12 14.65
N ASN A 337 -5.71 -1.07 13.65
CA ASN A 337 -4.78 0.03 13.47
C ASN A 337 -4.98 0.71 12.12
N ASP A 338 -4.90 -0.06 11.04
CA ASP A 338 -4.81 0.45 9.68
C ASP A 338 -6.06 0.06 8.85
N ALA A 339 -6.47 0.97 7.96
CA ALA A 339 -7.36 0.73 6.82
C ALA A 339 -6.92 1.66 5.69
N SER A 340 -5.70 1.44 5.21
CA SER A 340 -5.06 2.32 4.25
C SER A 340 -5.49 1.98 2.82
N ILE A 341 -5.62 3.02 2.02
CA ILE A 341 -6.22 3.00 0.69
C ILE A 341 -5.13 3.23 -0.35
N GLY A 342 -4.93 2.25 -1.24
CA GLY A 342 -4.16 2.46 -2.46
C GLY A 342 -4.92 3.40 -3.41
N THR A 343 -4.20 4.23 -4.17
CA THR A 343 -4.81 5.26 -5.04
C THR A 343 -4.26 5.28 -6.46
N ASN A 344 -3.42 4.31 -6.83
CA ASN A 344 -2.86 4.23 -8.18
C ASN A 344 -3.76 3.38 -9.11
N PRO A 345 -4.48 3.97 -10.08
CA PRO A 345 -5.35 3.19 -10.97
C PRO A 345 -4.54 2.28 -11.91
N LYS A 346 -3.24 2.50 -12.04
CA LYS A 346 -2.35 1.75 -12.92
C LYS A 346 -1.55 0.68 -12.21
N SER A 347 -1.69 0.55 -10.88
CA SER A 347 -1.11 -0.56 -10.14
C SER A 347 -1.74 -1.90 -10.53
N TYR A 348 -0.98 -2.97 -10.29
CA TYR A 348 -1.22 -4.29 -10.85
C TYR A 348 -0.62 -5.36 -9.93
N ARG A 349 -0.93 -6.63 -10.20
CA ARG A 349 -0.23 -7.77 -9.61
C ARG A 349 1.01 -8.09 -10.42
N GLN A 350 2.18 -8.15 -9.77
CA GLN A 350 3.44 -8.44 -10.45
C GLN A 350 3.44 -9.82 -11.11
N ILE A 351 4.15 -9.94 -12.23
CA ILE A 351 4.34 -11.16 -13.01
C ILE A 351 5.73 -11.74 -12.74
N GLU A 352 6.77 -10.91 -12.77
CA GLU A 352 8.18 -11.31 -12.69
C GLU A 352 8.58 -11.85 -11.32
N THR A 353 8.01 -11.28 -10.26
CA THR A 353 8.56 -11.34 -8.90
C THR A 353 7.63 -11.99 -7.89
N LEU A 354 6.34 -12.15 -8.21
CA LEU A 354 5.33 -12.58 -7.24
C LEU A 354 5.69 -13.89 -6.52
N TRP A 355 6.28 -14.85 -7.25
CA TRP A 355 6.60 -16.17 -6.68
C TRP A 355 8.06 -16.34 -6.29
N LYS A 356 8.93 -15.43 -6.74
CA LYS A 356 10.38 -15.53 -6.63
C LYS A 356 10.96 -14.12 -6.51
N TYR A 357 11.21 -13.67 -5.28
CA TYR A 357 11.68 -12.31 -5.02
C TYR A 357 12.73 -12.20 -3.93
N ASN A 358 13.55 -11.13 -3.92
CA ASN A 358 14.51 -10.88 -2.84
C ASN A 358 14.04 -9.83 -1.82
N ASP A 359 12.86 -9.24 -1.99
CA ASP A 359 12.18 -8.45 -0.97
C ASP A 359 11.00 -9.27 -0.39
N SER A 360 10.78 -9.19 0.92
CA SER A 360 9.68 -9.91 1.59
C SER A 360 8.30 -9.32 1.26
N TRP A 361 8.25 -8.10 0.75
CA TRP A 361 7.03 -7.39 0.36
C TRP A 361 6.58 -7.77 -1.06
N THR A 362 6.32 -9.05 -1.30
CA THR A 362 6.02 -9.59 -2.65
C THR A 362 4.73 -9.05 -3.25
N ASN A 363 3.75 -8.62 -2.44
CA ASN A 363 2.45 -8.16 -2.92
C ASN A 363 2.33 -6.61 -2.96
N LEU A 364 3.47 -5.94 -3.15
CA LEU A 364 3.56 -4.49 -2.98
C LEU A 364 2.79 -3.66 -4.01
N PRO A 365 2.83 -3.97 -5.33
CA PRO A 365 2.12 -3.14 -6.30
C PRO A 365 0.60 -3.38 -6.24
N GLU A 366 0.15 -4.60 -5.95
CA GLU A 366 -1.28 -4.91 -5.79
C GLU A 366 -1.90 -4.04 -4.68
N ARG A 367 -1.23 -3.93 -3.52
CA ARG A 367 -1.70 -3.09 -2.41
C ARG A 367 -1.82 -1.60 -2.77
N ALA A 368 -1.05 -1.14 -3.76
CA ALA A 368 -1.03 0.28 -4.15
C ALA A 368 -2.13 0.62 -5.15
N GLN A 369 -2.85 -0.38 -5.66
CA GLN A 369 -3.94 -0.17 -6.60
C GLN A 369 -5.03 0.70 -5.98
N ALA A 370 -5.55 1.62 -6.79
CA ALA A 370 -6.69 2.43 -6.45
C ALA A 370 -7.86 1.57 -5.94
N GLY A 371 -8.35 1.87 -4.74
CA GLY A 371 -9.52 1.24 -4.14
C GLY A 371 -9.25 -0.07 -3.40
N VAL A 372 -8.02 -0.59 -3.46
CA VAL A 372 -7.58 -1.66 -2.55
C VAL A 372 -7.43 -1.08 -1.15
N ILE A 373 -7.98 -1.79 -0.16
CA ILE A 373 -7.83 -1.47 1.25
C ILE A 373 -7.00 -2.57 1.90
N HIS A 374 -5.94 -2.21 2.62
CA HIS A 374 -5.28 -3.15 3.52
C HIS A 374 -5.54 -2.75 4.97
N PHE A 375 -6.06 -3.71 5.72
CA PHE A 375 -6.32 -3.59 7.13
C PHE A 375 -5.14 -4.12 7.91
N GLY A 376 -4.67 -3.39 8.91
CA GLY A 376 -3.50 -3.76 9.69
C GLY A 376 -3.78 -3.74 11.18
N PHE A 377 -3.15 -4.65 11.91
CA PHE A 377 -3.44 -4.87 13.32
C PHE A 377 -2.18 -4.86 14.17
N GLY A 378 -2.28 -4.24 15.34
CA GLY A 378 -1.18 -4.18 16.30
C GLY A 378 -1.07 -2.85 17.02
N ALA A 379 -0.34 -2.85 18.14
CA ALA A 379 0.05 -1.63 18.83
C ALA A 379 1.24 -0.98 18.10
N GLU A 380 1.03 0.21 17.55
CA GLU A 380 2.11 1.01 16.96
C GLU A 380 2.09 2.44 17.48
N HIS A 381 3.19 2.90 18.07
CA HIS A 381 3.43 4.31 18.28
C HIS A 381 4.90 4.62 18.07
N TRP A 382 5.20 5.86 17.69
CA TRP A 382 6.59 6.35 17.54
C TRP A 382 7.08 7.12 18.77
N ASP A 383 6.33 7.02 19.87
CA ASP A 383 6.69 7.68 21.12
C ASP A 383 7.85 6.91 21.76
N GLN A 384 8.82 7.63 22.30
CA GLN A 384 10.02 7.00 22.86
C GLN A 384 9.71 6.19 24.11
N THR A 385 8.68 6.55 24.88
CA THR A 385 8.23 5.76 26.04
C THR A 385 7.69 4.42 25.58
N PHE A 386 6.84 4.41 24.54
CA PHE A 386 6.33 3.17 23.94
C PHE A 386 7.45 2.29 23.40
N LEU A 387 8.36 2.86 22.60
CA LEU A 387 9.44 2.09 21.97
C LEU A 387 10.44 1.55 23.00
N ALA A 388 10.80 2.33 24.02
CA ALA A 388 11.68 1.89 25.10
C ALA A 388 11.03 0.78 25.92
N TYR A 389 9.77 0.94 26.30
CA TYR A 389 9.01 -0.08 27.03
C TYR A 389 8.92 -1.39 26.25
N ALA A 390 8.59 -1.32 24.96
CA ALA A 390 8.47 -2.51 24.12
C ALA A 390 9.81 -3.23 23.97
N LYS A 391 10.91 -2.48 23.79
CA LYS A 391 12.27 -3.04 23.72
C LYS A 391 12.68 -3.72 25.03
N GLU A 392 12.48 -3.06 26.17
CA GLU A 392 12.82 -3.61 27.49
C GLU A 392 12.06 -4.91 27.79
N ASN A 393 10.80 -4.99 27.35
CA ASN A 393 9.90 -6.11 27.64
C ASN A 393 9.79 -7.13 26.49
N LYS A 394 10.60 -6.99 25.42
CA LYS A 394 10.57 -7.86 24.23
C LYS A 394 9.17 -8.00 23.61
N LEU A 395 8.50 -6.87 23.44
CA LEU A 395 7.14 -6.77 22.94
C LEU A 395 7.13 -6.35 21.45
N PRO A 396 6.18 -6.85 20.65
CA PRO A 396 6.03 -6.40 19.28
C PRO A 396 5.71 -4.91 19.24
N THR A 397 6.42 -4.21 18.35
CA THR A 397 6.13 -2.85 17.94
C THR A 397 5.57 -2.92 16.53
N MET A 398 4.64 -2.03 16.16
CA MET A 398 3.97 -1.99 14.83
C MET A 398 2.66 -2.77 14.72
N HIS A 399 1.89 -2.38 13.70
CA HIS A 399 0.86 -3.21 13.12
C HIS A 399 1.47 -4.02 11.98
N PHE A 400 1.41 -5.35 12.05
CA PHE A 400 2.12 -6.18 11.08
C PHE A 400 1.32 -7.29 10.43
N PRO A 401 0.33 -7.94 11.04
CA PRO A 401 -0.61 -8.76 10.29
C PRO A 401 -1.55 -7.85 9.52
N HIS A 402 -1.69 -8.13 8.23
CA HIS A 402 -2.64 -7.47 7.36
C HIS A 402 -3.63 -8.42 6.68
N VAL A 403 -4.78 -7.87 6.31
CA VAL A 403 -5.74 -8.48 5.40
C VAL A 403 -6.09 -7.44 4.34
N HIS A 404 -5.99 -7.78 3.05
CA HIS A 404 -6.36 -6.85 1.98
C HIS A 404 -7.73 -7.19 1.39
N ASN A 405 -8.45 -6.17 0.92
CA ASN A 405 -9.65 -6.29 0.11
C ASN A 405 -9.46 -5.59 -1.22
N LEU A 406 -9.83 -6.28 -2.30
CA LEU A 406 -9.69 -5.81 -3.67
C LEU A 406 -10.98 -5.18 -4.19
N PHE A 407 -12.13 -5.60 -3.66
CA PHE A 407 -13.46 -5.20 -4.12
C PHE A 407 -14.29 -4.46 -3.05
N ALA A 408 -13.62 -3.81 -2.09
CA ALA A 408 -14.29 -3.11 -1.02
C ALA A 408 -15.16 -1.94 -1.52
N THR A 409 -16.22 -1.66 -0.80
CA THR A 409 -16.97 -0.40 -0.84
C THR A 409 -16.68 0.33 0.46
N TYR A 410 -16.20 1.57 0.37
CA TYR A 410 -15.89 2.43 1.50
C TYR A 410 -16.82 3.62 1.45
N GLU A 411 -17.61 3.81 2.49
CA GLU A 411 -18.60 4.88 2.60
C GLU A 411 -18.37 5.73 3.83
N ILE A 412 -18.60 7.03 3.69
CA ILE A 412 -18.69 7.96 4.82
C ILE A 412 -20.08 8.56 4.89
N ARG A 413 -20.65 8.65 6.09
CA ARG A 413 -21.81 9.50 6.32
C ARG A 413 -21.34 10.94 6.50
N ARG A 414 -21.76 11.85 5.64
CA ARG A 414 -21.45 13.27 5.75
C ARG A 414 -22.14 13.86 6.96
N ARG A 415 -21.41 14.63 7.76
CA ARG A 415 -21.93 15.33 8.94
C ARG A 415 -22.82 16.49 8.52
N SER A 416 -22.45 17.20 7.46
CA SER A 416 -23.18 18.36 6.95
C SER A 416 -24.58 18.03 6.42
N THR A 417 -24.75 16.85 5.79
CA THR A 417 -26.01 16.48 5.11
C THR A 417 -26.70 15.25 5.70
N GLY A 418 -25.96 14.37 6.39
CA GLY A 418 -26.45 13.07 6.84
C GLY A 418 -26.44 11.99 5.75
N GLU A 419 -26.06 12.31 4.52
CA GLU A 419 -26.03 11.37 3.39
C GLU A 419 -24.80 10.48 3.44
N TRP A 420 -24.95 9.23 2.99
CA TRP A 420 -23.84 8.33 2.73
C TRP A 420 -23.25 8.61 1.35
N VAL A 421 -21.93 8.75 1.29
CA VAL A 421 -21.20 8.91 0.04
C VAL A 421 -20.09 7.87 -0.06
N LYS A 422 -19.92 7.30 -1.24
CA LYS A 422 -18.88 6.32 -1.54
C LYS A 422 -17.57 7.01 -1.88
N LEU A 423 -16.51 6.64 -1.17
CA LEU A 423 -15.13 6.96 -1.54
C LEU A 423 -14.55 5.87 -2.44
N ILE A 424 -14.94 4.62 -2.19
CA ILE A 424 -14.66 3.46 -3.02
C ILE A 424 -15.98 2.75 -3.28
N ASP A 425 -16.28 2.43 -4.53
CA ASP A 425 -17.44 1.64 -4.94
C ASP A 425 -16.97 0.36 -5.62
N LYS A 426 -17.16 -0.80 -4.97
CA LYS A 426 -16.79 -2.12 -5.51
C LYS A 426 -15.35 -2.20 -6.05
N GLY A 427 -14.40 -1.64 -5.31
CA GLY A 427 -12.97 -1.56 -5.68
C GLY A 427 -12.59 -0.33 -6.50
N ARG A 428 -13.54 0.49 -6.98
CA ARG A 428 -13.23 1.72 -7.73
C ARG A 428 -13.20 2.95 -6.83
N ILE A 429 -12.10 3.71 -6.82
CA ILE A 429 -12.09 5.04 -6.20
C ILE A 429 -12.95 6.01 -7.01
N THR A 430 -13.98 6.55 -6.39
CA THR A 430 -14.98 7.43 -7.04
C THR A 430 -14.40 8.78 -7.43
N ALA A 431 -13.31 9.22 -6.80
CA ALA A 431 -12.64 10.48 -7.16
C ALA A 431 -12.11 10.48 -8.61
N LEU A 432 -11.77 9.30 -9.16
CA LEU A 432 -11.33 9.16 -10.56
C LEU A 432 -12.43 9.51 -11.55
N ASP A 433 -13.70 9.35 -11.16
CA ASP A 433 -14.86 9.66 -12.02
C ASP A 433 -15.37 11.08 -11.83
N SER A 434 -14.76 11.85 -10.92
CA SER A 434 -15.18 13.22 -10.69
C SER A 434 -14.88 14.10 -11.90
N GLU A 435 -15.78 15.02 -12.23
CA GLU A 435 -15.57 15.94 -13.35
C GLU A 435 -14.26 16.73 -13.25
N ARG A 436 -13.82 17.03 -12.02
CA ARG A 436 -12.55 17.71 -11.76
C ARG A 436 -11.37 16.89 -12.27
N VAL A 437 -11.35 15.59 -11.96
CA VAL A 437 -10.26 14.69 -12.37
C VAL A 437 -10.36 14.35 -13.86
N VAL A 438 -11.58 14.16 -14.39
CA VAL A 438 -11.80 13.93 -15.83
C VAL A 438 -11.34 15.11 -16.69
N ARG A 439 -11.66 16.35 -16.28
CA ARG A 439 -11.16 17.56 -16.96
C ARG A 439 -9.63 17.64 -16.94
N LEU A 440 -9.03 17.36 -15.77
CA LEU A 440 -7.58 17.40 -15.62
C LEU A 440 -6.90 16.33 -16.51
N ALA A 441 -7.39 15.10 -16.50
CA ALA A 441 -6.88 14.02 -17.33
C ALA A 441 -6.97 14.36 -18.83
N SER A 442 -8.09 14.93 -19.27
CA SER A 442 -8.27 15.40 -20.65
C SER A 442 -7.22 16.44 -21.06
N SER A 443 -6.84 17.34 -20.16
CA SER A 443 -5.76 18.32 -20.41
C SER A 443 -4.34 17.73 -20.41
N LEU A 444 -4.17 16.53 -19.85
CA LEU A 444 -2.88 15.85 -19.66
C LEU A 444 -2.74 14.59 -20.53
N GLY A 445 -3.43 14.56 -21.68
CA GLY A 445 -3.30 13.51 -22.69
C GLY A 445 -4.47 12.52 -22.76
N GLY A 446 -5.49 12.66 -21.91
CA GLY A 446 -6.75 11.94 -22.05
C GLY A 446 -7.21 11.18 -20.81
N THR A 447 -8.44 10.69 -20.85
CA THR A 447 -9.10 10.00 -19.72
C THR A 447 -8.61 8.57 -19.51
N HIS A 448 -7.84 8.00 -20.44
CA HIS A 448 -7.21 6.69 -20.29
C HIS A 448 -6.31 6.59 -19.05
N HIS A 449 -5.80 7.72 -18.53
CA HIS A 449 -5.07 7.77 -17.25
C HIS A 449 -5.90 7.33 -16.04
N LEU A 450 -7.24 7.38 -16.14
CA LEU A 450 -8.20 7.12 -15.06
C LEU A 450 -8.75 5.69 -15.05
N GLU A 451 -8.44 4.94 -16.11
CA GLU A 451 -8.79 3.52 -16.24
C GLU A 451 -7.99 2.67 -15.28
N TYR A 452 -8.59 1.57 -14.81
CA TYR A 452 -7.82 0.53 -14.15
C TYR A 452 -7.11 -0.30 -15.20
N ASP A 453 -5.81 -0.54 -15.04
CA ASP A 453 -5.05 -1.42 -15.94
C ASP A 453 -5.19 -2.90 -15.54
N TRP A 454 -5.49 -3.16 -14.27
CA TRP A 454 -5.63 -4.49 -13.71
C TRP A 454 -6.87 -4.58 -12.82
N ILE A 455 -7.65 -5.65 -12.99
CA ILE A 455 -8.75 -6.05 -12.12
C ILE A 455 -8.69 -7.58 -12.06
N PRO A 456 -8.45 -8.19 -10.89
CA PRO A 456 -8.31 -9.64 -10.80
C PRO A 456 -9.62 -10.35 -11.17
N ALA A 457 -9.50 -11.55 -11.74
CA ALA A 457 -10.62 -12.47 -11.81
C ALA A 457 -10.73 -13.25 -10.50
N VAL A 458 -11.82 -13.05 -9.76
CA VAL A 458 -12.10 -13.76 -8.50
C VAL A 458 -13.43 -14.50 -8.62
N PRO A 459 -13.41 -15.86 -8.60
CA PRO A 459 -14.59 -16.70 -8.63
C PRO A 459 -15.66 -16.28 -7.61
N GLY A 460 -16.91 -16.22 -8.05
CA GLY A 460 -18.05 -15.86 -7.20
C GLY A 460 -18.16 -14.37 -6.84
N ILE A 461 -17.17 -13.54 -7.19
CA ILE A 461 -17.21 -12.08 -6.97
C ILE A 461 -17.43 -11.35 -8.29
N ASN A 462 -16.50 -11.49 -9.23
CA ASN A 462 -16.56 -10.86 -10.56
C ASN A 462 -16.27 -11.83 -11.71
N TYR A 463 -16.13 -13.13 -11.42
CA TYR A 463 -15.85 -14.18 -12.39
C TYR A 463 -16.65 -15.46 -12.07
N PRO A 464 -17.04 -16.28 -13.08
CA PRO A 464 -17.73 -17.55 -12.87
C PRO A 464 -17.07 -18.47 -11.83
N GLY A 465 -17.90 -19.03 -10.95
CA GLY A 465 -17.48 -19.93 -9.86
C GLY A 465 -18.10 -19.50 -8.53
N ASP A 466 -17.52 -20.01 -7.45
CA ASP A 466 -17.92 -19.73 -6.06
C ASP A 466 -16.70 -19.31 -5.25
N TYR A 467 -16.80 -18.19 -4.53
CA TYR A 467 -15.66 -17.63 -3.78
C TYR A 467 -15.16 -18.59 -2.70
N HIS A 468 -16.07 -19.19 -1.93
CA HIS A 468 -15.72 -20.04 -0.80
C HIS A 468 -15.23 -21.42 -1.19
N ARG A 469 -15.62 -21.92 -2.37
CA ARG A 469 -15.21 -23.23 -2.89
C ARG A 469 -14.01 -23.15 -3.83
N ASP A 470 -13.99 -22.18 -4.73
CA ASP A 470 -13.09 -22.20 -5.91
C ASP A 470 -11.88 -21.27 -5.75
N TYR A 471 -11.88 -20.34 -4.78
CA TYR A 471 -10.78 -19.38 -4.56
C TYR A 471 -10.29 -19.32 -3.11
N ALA A 472 -11.19 -19.02 -2.17
CA ALA A 472 -10.87 -18.78 -0.76
C ALA A 472 -10.04 -19.87 -0.08
N PRO A 473 -10.21 -21.18 -0.34
CA PRO A 473 -9.40 -22.21 0.31
C PRO A 473 -7.95 -22.26 -0.18
N ASP A 474 -7.69 -21.87 -1.43
CA ASP A 474 -6.37 -21.90 -2.06
C ASP A 474 -6.27 -20.81 -3.15
N PRO A 475 -6.10 -19.54 -2.75
CA PRO A 475 -5.96 -18.44 -3.71
C PRO A 475 -4.71 -18.59 -4.58
N VAL A 476 -3.67 -19.28 -4.08
CA VAL A 476 -2.39 -19.41 -4.78
C VAL A 476 -2.53 -20.19 -6.08
N SER A 477 -3.23 -21.33 -6.08
CA SER A 477 -3.41 -22.11 -7.31
C SER A 477 -4.21 -21.35 -8.37
N TRP A 478 -5.21 -20.58 -7.95
CA TRP A 478 -5.98 -19.71 -8.85
C TRP A 478 -5.11 -18.58 -9.43
N ILE A 479 -4.36 -17.88 -8.58
CA ILE A 479 -3.55 -16.74 -9.01
C ILE A 479 -2.44 -17.17 -9.97
N ARG A 480 -1.85 -18.37 -9.80
CA ARG A 480 -0.86 -18.90 -10.76
C ARG A 480 -1.40 -19.00 -12.19
N ARG A 481 -2.70 -19.23 -12.35
CA ARG A 481 -3.40 -19.24 -13.64
C ARG A 481 -3.72 -17.82 -14.11
N GLU A 482 -4.28 -17.02 -13.21
CA GLU A 482 -4.71 -15.64 -13.50
C GLU A 482 -3.55 -14.69 -13.84
N GLN A 483 -2.38 -14.87 -13.23
CA GLN A 483 -1.23 -13.94 -13.34
C GLN A 483 -0.74 -13.73 -14.77
N THR A 484 -1.00 -14.66 -15.69
CA THR A 484 -0.65 -14.53 -17.11
C THR A 484 -1.82 -14.07 -18.00
N GLY A 485 -2.94 -13.69 -17.37
CA GLY A 485 -4.14 -13.19 -18.00
C GLY A 485 -5.11 -14.27 -18.49
N GLU A 486 -5.08 -15.51 -17.96
CA GLU A 486 -5.96 -16.60 -18.41
C GLU A 486 -7.45 -16.21 -18.43
N PHE A 487 -7.90 -15.38 -17.48
CA PHE A 487 -9.31 -15.08 -17.24
C PHE A 487 -9.77 -13.68 -17.67
N ALA A 488 -8.88 -12.92 -18.32
CA ALA A 488 -9.12 -11.52 -18.68
C ALA A 488 -8.71 -11.21 -20.14
N ARG A 489 -8.54 -12.26 -20.95
CA ARG A 489 -8.26 -12.21 -22.39
C ARG A 489 -9.52 -12.35 -23.22
#